data_AF-A0A1E1MVC5-F1
#
_entry.id   AF-A0A1E1MVC5-F1
#
_cell.length_a   1.000
_cell.length_b   1.000
_cell.length_c   1.000
_cell.angle_alpha   90.00
_cell.angle_beta   90.00
_cell.angle_gamma   90.00
#
_symmetry.space_group_name_H-M   'P 1'
#
loop_
_entity.id
_entity.type
_entity.pdbx_description
1 polymer ?
#
loop_
_entity_poly.entity_id
_entity_poly.type
_entity_poly.pdbx_seq_one_letter_code
_entity_poly.pdbx_strand_id
1 'polypeptide(L)'
;MPISPAAAARTLHTSMAMSKSFTHVYYSSPKCQKEDRQHHKGICKRLQTRKGLYRAGSVLQEIFYMYREKLYEKFYVKIDKSEGRLTAEDKKSILVHLSCDDASAWLHEVLKYILVDIAVSIEEGRCVPKNKKLVITLVHPDQTRQDPNFEHEIIKVKLQNGGEEYALDFSGAQYGYFEPVIPWLKYVESRVAHFASRQGFDYFGGMFDILRSMSGRHNAVEILLTLNVESS
;
A
#
# COMPACT_ATOMS: atom_id res chain seq x y z
N MET A 1 54.81 7.24 31.67
CA MET A 1 54.69 6.30 30.54
C MET A 1 53.21 6.11 30.22
N PRO A 2 52.77 6.37 28.98
CA PRO A 2 51.37 6.29 28.59
C PRO A 2 51.01 4.86 28.16
N ILE A 3 49.79 4.42 28.46
CA ILE A 3 49.23 3.16 27.94
C ILE A 3 48.07 3.53 27.01
N SER A 4 48.21 3.07 25.77
CA SER A 4 47.32 3.24 24.60
C SER A 4 45.98 2.51 24.76
N PRO A 5 44.88 2.96 24.10
CA PRO A 5 43.56 2.35 24.22
C PRO A 5 43.39 1.17 23.25
N ALA A 6 42.97 0.01 23.77
CA ALA A 6 42.62 -1.17 22.99
C ALA A 6 41.10 -1.41 22.96
N ALA A 7 40.55 -1.29 21.75
CA ALA A 7 39.42 -1.98 21.15
C ALA A 7 38.44 -2.77 22.06
N ALA A 8 37.17 -2.35 22.04
CA ALA A 8 36.03 -3.25 22.21
C ALA A 8 34.90 -2.81 21.27
N ALA A 9 34.89 -3.39 20.07
CA ALA A 9 33.76 -3.32 19.16
C ALA A 9 32.62 -4.18 19.72
N ARG A 10 31.43 -3.60 19.93
CA ARG A 10 30.17 -4.33 20.12
C ARG A 10 29.20 -3.94 19.02
N THR A 11 29.24 -4.78 17.98
CA THR A 11 28.19 -5.22 17.06
C THR A 11 26.85 -4.49 17.13
N LEU A 12 26.64 -3.56 16.20
CA LEU A 12 25.31 -3.16 15.74
C LEU A 12 24.79 -4.26 14.79
N HIS A 13 23.59 -4.78 15.08
CA HIS A 13 22.88 -5.70 14.19
C HIS A 13 22.49 -4.97 12.89
N THR A 14 23.28 -5.19 11.85
CA THR A 14 23.04 -4.71 10.51
C THR A 14 21.84 -5.45 9.90
N SER A 15 20.80 -4.68 9.58
CA SER A 15 19.73 -5.04 8.64
C SER A 15 20.32 -5.60 7.34
N MET A 16 20.10 -6.89 7.06
CA MET A 16 20.51 -7.51 5.79
C MET A 16 19.58 -7.09 4.65
N ALA A 17 20.07 -6.10 3.91
CA ALA A 17 20.14 -5.99 2.46
C ALA A 17 18.99 -6.53 1.59
N MET A 18 18.32 -5.58 0.90
CA MET A 18 18.21 -5.64 -0.56
C MET A 18 18.84 -4.39 -1.16
N SER A 19 20.17 -4.28 -1.07
CA SER A 19 20.93 -3.32 -1.86
C SER A 19 21.24 -3.93 -3.22
N LYS A 20 20.40 -3.64 -4.22
CA LYS A 20 20.97 -3.54 -5.57
C LYS A 20 21.88 -2.32 -5.51
N SER A 21 23.19 -2.58 -5.42
CA SER A 21 24.23 -1.57 -5.60
C SER A 21 23.91 -0.80 -6.89
N PHE A 22 23.48 0.46 -6.75
CA PHE A 22 23.42 1.36 -7.88
C PHE A 22 24.85 1.77 -8.16
N THR A 23 25.51 1.09 -9.09
CA THR A 23 26.79 1.53 -9.63
C THR A 23 26.56 2.88 -10.28
N HIS A 24 27.01 3.96 -9.63
CA HIS A 24 27.06 5.27 -10.27
C HIS A 24 28.00 5.17 -11.47
N VAL A 25 27.44 5.33 -12.66
CA VAL A 25 28.22 5.36 -13.91
C VAL A 25 28.77 6.77 -14.07
N TYR A 26 30.09 6.90 -13.95
CA TYR A 26 30.81 8.14 -14.24
C TYR A 26 31.36 8.08 -15.65
N TYR A 27 31.04 9.08 -16.47
CA TYR A 27 31.58 9.18 -17.82
C TYR A 27 32.83 10.05 -17.81
N SER A 28 33.91 9.56 -18.42
CA SER A 28 35.15 10.32 -18.60
C SER A 28 35.02 11.46 -19.63
N SER A 29 33.98 11.43 -20.47
CA SER A 29 33.71 12.49 -21.46
C SER A 29 32.23 12.53 -21.90
N PRO A 30 31.75 13.65 -22.48
CA PRO A 30 30.43 13.72 -23.12
C PRO A 30 30.22 12.71 -24.26
N LYS A 31 31.29 12.30 -24.93
CA LYS A 31 31.25 11.27 -25.98
C LYS A 31 30.85 9.91 -25.39
N CYS A 32 31.49 9.49 -24.30
CA CYS A 32 31.17 8.25 -23.60
C CYS A 32 29.73 8.25 -23.07
N GLN A 33 29.23 9.39 -22.59
CA GLN A 33 27.83 9.53 -22.19
C GLN A 33 26.86 9.38 -23.37
N LYS A 34 27.19 9.97 -24.52
CA LYS A 34 26.36 9.88 -25.74
C LYS A 34 26.31 8.45 -26.28
N GLU A 35 27.42 7.73 -26.20
CA GLU A 35 27.54 6.33 -26.58
C GLU A 35 26.69 5.42 -25.68
N ASP A 36 26.70 5.62 -24.35
CA ASP A 36 25.87 4.85 -23.41
C ASP A 36 24.38 5.28 -23.40
N ARG A 37 24.02 6.36 -24.09
CA ARG A 37 22.70 7.00 -23.99
C ARG A 37 21.55 6.03 -24.23
N GLN A 38 21.68 5.08 -25.15
CA GLN A 38 20.62 4.11 -25.44
C GLN A 38 20.38 3.16 -24.26
N HIS A 39 21.46 2.67 -23.64
CA HIS A 39 21.39 1.79 -22.48
C HIS A 39 20.91 2.55 -21.24
N HIS A 40 21.52 3.70 -20.97
CA HIS A 40 21.16 4.56 -19.83
C HIS A 40 19.70 5.04 -19.89
N LYS A 41 19.16 5.36 -21.08
CA LYS A 41 17.78 5.85 -21.23
C LYS A 41 16.75 4.85 -20.70
N GLY A 42 16.95 3.56 -20.97
CA GLY A 42 16.08 2.49 -20.44
C GLY A 42 16.14 2.45 -18.92
N ILE A 43 17.35 2.37 -18.35
CA ILE A 43 17.58 2.32 -16.90
C ILE A 43 16.98 3.55 -16.21
N CYS A 44 17.21 4.75 -16.76
CA CYS A 44 16.71 6.01 -16.22
C CYS A 44 15.17 6.02 -16.19
N LYS A 45 14.50 5.61 -17.28
CA LYS A 45 13.03 5.49 -17.31
C LYS A 45 12.50 4.57 -16.21
N ARG A 46 13.09 3.37 -16.05
CA ARG A 46 12.71 2.43 -14.99
C ARG A 46 12.85 3.04 -13.61
N LEU A 47 13.98 3.74 -13.36
CA LEU A 47 14.23 4.41 -12.09
C LEU A 47 13.22 5.54 -11.82
N GLN A 48 12.90 6.35 -12.83
CA GLN A 48 11.93 7.43 -12.70
C GLN A 48 10.51 6.89 -12.47
N THR A 49 10.11 5.82 -13.14
CA THR A 49 8.81 5.17 -12.90
C THR A 49 8.70 4.65 -11.47
N ARG A 50 9.74 3.99 -10.94
CA ARG A 50 9.76 3.58 -9.52
C ARG A 50 9.68 4.77 -8.57
N LYS A 51 10.48 5.83 -8.80
CA LYS A 51 10.41 7.06 -7.99
C LYS A 51 9.02 7.71 -8.06
N GLY A 52 8.39 7.69 -9.23
CA GLY A 52 7.02 8.11 -9.44
C GLY A 52 6.06 7.34 -8.54
N LEU A 53 6.13 6.00 -8.57
CA LEU A 53 5.29 5.13 -7.74
C LEU A 53 5.44 5.41 -6.25
N TYR A 54 6.68 5.49 -5.74
CA TYR A 54 6.90 5.75 -4.31
C TYR A 54 6.34 7.11 -3.87
N ARG A 55 6.52 8.16 -4.69
CA ARG A 55 5.94 9.47 -4.41
C ARG A 55 4.41 9.45 -4.47
N ALA A 56 3.84 8.80 -5.49
CA ALA A 56 2.41 8.63 -5.64
C ALA A 56 1.81 7.92 -4.42
N GLY A 57 2.40 6.79 -4.00
CA GLY A 57 1.92 6.04 -2.84
C GLY A 57 1.98 6.83 -1.53
N SER A 58 3.04 7.63 -1.31
CA SER A 58 3.10 8.53 -0.15
C SER A 58 2.00 9.59 -0.17
N VAL A 59 1.75 10.23 -1.32
CA VAL A 59 0.70 11.25 -1.45
C VAL A 59 -0.69 10.64 -1.26
N LEU A 60 -0.96 9.50 -1.91
CA LEU A 60 -2.23 8.78 -1.80
C LEU A 60 -2.54 8.35 -0.37
N GLN A 61 -1.53 7.84 0.36
CA GLN A 61 -1.71 7.45 1.75
C GLN A 61 -2.05 8.65 2.65
N GLU A 62 -1.40 9.80 2.45
CA GLU A 62 -1.71 11.00 3.23
C GLU A 62 -3.11 11.55 2.89
N ILE A 63 -3.51 11.53 1.61
CA ILE A 63 -4.90 11.84 1.20
C ILE A 63 -5.87 10.90 1.92
N PHE A 64 -5.58 9.61 1.97
CA PHE A 64 -6.41 8.64 2.65
C PHE A 64 -6.54 8.93 4.15
N TYR A 65 -5.44 9.23 4.83
CA TYR A 65 -5.49 9.62 6.24
C TYR A 65 -6.29 10.91 6.46
N MET A 66 -6.14 11.91 5.60
CA MET A 66 -6.94 13.15 5.69
C MET A 66 -8.43 12.86 5.51
N TYR A 67 -8.78 12.05 4.51
CA TYR A 67 -10.14 11.62 4.24
C TYR A 67 -10.74 10.91 5.46
N ARG A 68 -10.02 9.92 6.00
CA ARG A 68 -10.46 9.15 7.18
C ARG A 68 -10.59 10.02 8.43
N GLU A 69 -9.76 11.05 8.60
CA GLU A 69 -9.88 11.99 9.73
C GLU A 69 -11.15 12.84 9.64
N LYS A 70 -11.60 13.20 8.44
CA LYS A 70 -12.82 13.99 8.25
C LYS A 70 -14.09 13.17 8.32
N LEU A 71 -14.04 11.93 7.86
CA LEU A 71 -15.19 11.03 7.78
C LEU A 71 -15.09 9.93 8.83
N TYR A 72 -14.46 10.26 9.95
CA TYR A 72 -14.29 9.34 11.05
C TYR A 72 -15.60 9.13 11.79
N GLU A 73 -16.38 8.16 11.34
CA GLU A 73 -17.70 7.85 11.90
C GLU A 73 -17.64 6.99 13.17
N LYS A 74 -16.44 6.55 13.59
CA LYS A 74 -16.26 5.70 14.77
C LYS A 74 -16.12 6.55 16.04
N PHE A 75 -17.10 6.46 16.93
CA PHE A 75 -17.05 7.07 18.26
C PHE A 75 -16.39 6.12 19.25
N TYR A 76 -15.18 6.46 19.70
CA TYR A 76 -14.51 5.74 20.78
C TYR A 76 -14.79 6.39 22.12
N VAL A 77 -15.24 5.58 23.07
CA VAL A 77 -15.42 6.01 24.46
C VAL A 77 -14.07 5.99 25.20
N LYS A 78 -13.19 5.04 24.85
CA LYS A 78 -11.90 4.85 25.50
C LYS A 78 -10.90 4.21 24.53
N ILE A 79 -9.64 4.62 24.64
CA ILE A 79 -8.51 3.99 23.95
C ILE A 79 -7.48 3.66 25.01
N ASP A 80 -7.20 2.37 25.17
CA ASP A 80 -6.16 1.86 26.06
C ASP A 80 -4.99 1.32 25.22
N LYS A 81 -3.77 1.69 25.59
CA LYS A 81 -2.55 1.14 25.01
C LYS A 81 -1.89 0.22 26.02
N SER A 82 -1.51 -0.99 25.61
CA SER A 82 -0.90 -1.98 26.49
C SER A 82 0.40 -1.48 27.11
N GLU A 83 1.17 -0.69 26.36
CA GLU A 83 2.46 -0.15 26.79
C GLU A 83 2.69 1.27 26.29
N GLY A 84 3.25 2.11 27.16
CA GLY A 84 3.64 3.47 26.82
C GLY A 84 2.46 4.43 26.59
N ARG A 85 2.76 5.56 25.96
CA ARG A 85 1.77 6.58 25.61
C ARG A 85 1.30 6.43 24.17
N LEU A 86 0.09 6.92 23.91
CA LEU A 86 -0.41 7.07 22.55
C LEU A 86 0.49 8.02 21.75
N THR A 87 0.79 7.62 20.52
CA THR A 87 1.63 8.35 19.56
C THR A 87 0.79 8.79 18.36
N ALA A 88 1.39 9.61 17.49
CA ALA A 88 0.76 9.97 16.22
C ALA A 88 0.58 8.75 15.28
N GLU A 89 1.45 7.75 15.37
CA GLU A 89 1.34 6.50 14.62
C GLU A 89 0.18 5.63 15.11
N ASP A 90 -0.06 5.60 16.43
CA ASP A 90 -1.25 4.92 16.97
C ASP A 90 -2.53 5.57 16.45
N LYS A 91 -2.57 6.91 16.38
CA LYS A 91 -3.70 7.64 15.78
C LYS A 91 -3.95 7.19 14.34
N LYS A 92 -2.91 7.12 13.49
CA LYS A 92 -3.05 6.65 12.10
C LYS A 92 -3.57 5.20 12.04
N SER A 93 -3.07 4.34 12.92
CA SER A 93 -3.47 2.93 12.98
C SER A 93 -4.93 2.75 13.37
N ILE A 94 -5.40 3.51 14.37
CA ILE A 94 -6.80 3.54 14.80
C ILE A 94 -7.69 4.11 13.70
N LEU A 95 -7.22 5.15 13.02
CA LEU A 95 -7.97 5.86 11.97
C LEU A 95 -8.33 4.96 10.77
N VAL A 96 -7.44 4.02 10.43
CA VAL A 96 -7.61 3.11 9.29
C VAL A 96 -7.99 1.68 9.68
N HIS A 97 -8.24 1.44 10.97
CA HIS A 97 -8.63 0.13 11.45
C HIS A 97 -9.98 -0.28 10.86
N LEU A 98 -10.01 -1.42 10.14
CA LEU A 98 -11.18 -1.93 9.41
C LEU A 98 -11.70 -0.93 8.38
N SER A 99 -10.76 -0.33 7.64
CA SER A 99 -11.06 0.60 6.56
C SER A 99 -10.22 0.27 5.33
N CYS A 100 -9.83 -0.99 5.14
CA CYS A 100 -9.06 -1.40 3.97
C CYS A 100 -9.86 -1.21 2.68
N ASP A 101 -11.15 -1.56 2.72
CA ASP A 101 -12.06 -1.44 1.57
C ASP A 101 -12.34 0.02 1.18
N ASP A 102 -12.31 0.93 2.16
CA ASP A 102 -12.44 2.37 1.90
C ASP A 102 -11.28 2.89 1.03
N ALA A 103 -10.10 2.30 1.16
CA ALA A 103 -8.94 2.78 0.41
C ALA A 103 -9.13 2.58 -1.10
N SER A 104 -9.64 1.42 -1.52
CA SER A 104 -9.91 1.17 -2.94
C SER A 104 -11.14 1.91 -3.42
N ALA A 105 -12.23 1.91 -2.65
CA ALA A 105 -13.48 2.55 -3.04
C ALA A 105 -13.34 4.08 -3.22
N TRP A 106 -12.71 4.76 -2.26
CA TRP A 106 -12.68 6.23 -2.25
C TRP A 106 -11.51 6.82 -3.04
N LEU A 107 -10.42 6.07 -3.21
CA LEU A 107 -9.27 6.53 -3.98
C LEU A 107 -9.30 6.07 -5.44
N HIS A 108 -10.29 5.29 -5.89
CA HIS A 108 -10.31 4.63 -7.20
C HIS A 108 -9.92 5.54 -8.38
N GLU A 109 -10.66 6.64 -8.54
CA GLU A 109 -10.44 7.60 -9.64
C GLU A 109 -9.10 8.32 -9.49
N VAL A 110 -8.73 8.66 -8.27
CA VAL A 110 -7.46 9.34 -7.98
C VAL A 110 -6.28 8.41 -8.23
N LEU A 111 -6.40 7.12 -7.93
CA LEU A 111 -5.43 6.07 -8.23
C LEU A 111 -5.25 5.92 -9.74
N LYS A 112 -6.35 5.75 -10.49
CA LYS A 112 -6.33 5.69 -11.96
C LYS A 112 -5.60 6.90 -12.53
N TYR A 113 -5.95 8.10 -12.08
CA TYR A 113 -5.37 9.34 -12.58
C TYR A 113 -3.88 9.49 -12.24
N ILE A 114 -3.49 9.25 -10.97
CA ILE A 114 -2.10 9.42 -10.52
C ILE A 114 -1.17 8.36 -11.15
N LEU A 115 -1.69 7.18 -11.47
CA LEU A 115 -0.88 6.04 -11.93
C LEU A 115 -0.86 5.85 -13.45
N VAL A 116 -1.55 6.68 -14.23
CA VAL A 116 -1.74 6.51 -15.70
C VAL A 116 -0.45 6.31 -16.50
N ASP A 117 0.62 7.02 -16.15
CA ASP A 117 1.94 6.91 -16.82
C ASP A 117 2.99 6.13 -15.98
N ILE A 118 2.54 5.47 -14.91
CA ILE A 118 3.38 4.74 -13.96
C ILE A 118 3.11 3.23 -14.09
N ALA A 119 1.83 2.84 -14.07
CA ALA A 119 1.39 1.46 -14.03
C ALA A 119 0.81 1.01 -15.38
N VAL A 120 1.08 -0.24 -15.74
CA VAL A 120 0.44 -0.93 -16.87
C VAL A 120 -0.79 -1.74 -16.41
N SER A 121 -0.83 -2.14 -15.14
CA SER A 121 -2.01 -2.74 -14.52
C SER A 121 -2.11 -2.36 -13.06
N ILE A 122 -3.35 -2.29 -12.58
CA ILE A 122 -3.75 -2.12 -11.19
C ILE A 122 -4.76 -3.25 -10.92
N GLU A 123 -4.63 -3.94 -9.79
CA GLU A 123 -5.43 -5.10 -9.39
C GLU A 123 -5.79 -4.97 -7.90
N GLU A 124 -7.01 -5.35 -7.51
CA GLU A 124 -7.42 -5.44 -6.10
C GLU A 124 -7.25 -6.89 -5.60
N GLY A 125 -6.70 -7.05 -4.40
CA GLY A 125 -6.48 -8.37 -3.81
C GLY A 125 -6.87 -8.40 -2.34
N ARG A 126 -7.46 -9.52 -1.91
CA ARG A 126 -7.73 -9.79 -0.50
C ARG A 126 -6.82 -10.87 0.04
N CYS A 127 -6.32 -10.65 1.24
CA CYS A 127 -5.40 -11.58 1.88
C CYS A 127 -5.67 -11.69 3.37
N VAL A 128 -5.34 -12.84 3.94
CA VAL A 128 -5.27 -12.96 5.39
C VAL A 128 -3.88 -12.50 5.86
N PRO A 129 -3.79 -11.48 6.71
CA PRO A 129 -2.53 -10.92 7.16
C PRO A 129 -1.80 -11.83 8.15
N LYS A 130 -0.46 -11.86 8.08
CA LYS A 130 0.44 -12.45 9.09
C LYS A 130 1.47 -11.43 9.58
N ASN A 131 2.22 -11.81 10.62
CA ASN A 131 3.33 -11.02 11.19
C ASN A 131 2.94 -9.59 11.64
N LYS A 132 1.69 -9.39 12.06
CA LYS A 132 1.18 -8.10 12.55
C LYS A 132 2.11 -7.54 13.64
N LYS A 133 2.54 -6.28 13.49
CA LYS A 133 3.32 -5.56 14.52
C LYS A 133 2.42 -4.88 15.54
N LEU A 134 1.16 -4.66 15.17
CA LEU A 134 0.12 -4.06 15.99
C LEU A 134 -1.16 -4.90 15.87
N VAL A 135 -1.85 -5.07 16.99
CA VAL A 135 -3.19 -5.66 17.03
C VAL A 135 -4.10 -4.66 17.72
N ILE A 136 -5.14 -4.22 17.01
CA ILE A 136 -6.21 -3.38 17.56
C ILE A 136 -7.39 -4.29 17.85
N THR A 137 -7.90 -4.23 19.08
CA THR A 137 -9.10 -4.96 19.50
C THR A 137 -10.21 -3.97 19.77
N LEU A 138 -11.27 -3.97 18.95
CA LEU A 138 -12.47 -3.21 19.23
C LEU A 138 -13.28 -3.95 20.31
N VAL A 139 -13.68 -3.23 21.35
CA VAL A 139 -14.56 -3.73 22.42
C VAL A 139 -15.87 -2.96 22.36
N HIS A 140 -16.96 -3.67 22.17
CA HIS A 140 -18.31 -3.11 22.11
C HIS A 140 -18.86 -2.82 23.52
N PRO A 141 -19.91 -1.98 23.66
CA PRO A 141 -20.50 -1.68 24.97
C PRO A 141 -20.97 -2.92 25.75
N ASP A 142 -21.39 -3.98 25.04
CA ASP A 142 -21.79 -5.27 25.59
C ASP A 142 -20.60 -6.19 25.98
N GLN A 143 -19.37 -5.66 25.97
CA GLN A 143 -18.11 -6.35 26.24
C GLN A 143 -17.70 -7.39 25.18
N THR A 144 -18.45 -7.52 24.08
CA THR A 144 -18.01 -8.37 22.97
C THR A 144 -16.79 -7.74 22.30
N ARG A 145 -15.88 -8.61 21.84
CA ARG A 145 -14.63 -8.21 21.19
C ARG A 145 -14.68 -8.61 19.74
N GLN A 146 -14.33 -7.67 18.87
CA GLN A 146 -14.18 -7.98 17.47
C GLN A 146 -12.98 -8.89 17.25
N ASP A 147 -13.12 -9.91 16.39
CA ASP A 147 -12.00 -10.74 15.96
C ASP A 147 -10.95 -9.88 15.24
N PRO A 148 -9.70 -9.83 15.73
CA PRO A 148 -8.63 -9.09 15.06
C PRO A 148 -8.13 -9.75 13.77
N ASN A 149 -8.66 -10.94 13.41
CA ASN A 149 -8.28 -11.71 12.24
C ASN A 149 -9.36 -11.65 11.16
N PHE A 150 -9.36 -10.55 10.43
CA PHE A 150 -10.16 -10.34 9.24
C PHE A 150 -9.27 -10.25 8.01
N GLU A 151 -9.87 -10.41 6.83
CA GLU A 151 -9.20 -10.22 5.55
C GLU A 151 -8.78 -8.75 5.36
N HIS A 152 -7.68 -8.55 4.64
CA HIS A 152 -7.12 -7.25 4.31
C HIS A 152 -7.11 -7.04 2.81
N GLU A 153 -7.61 -5.89 2.39
CA GLU A 153 -7.56 -5.46 1.00
C GLU A 153 -6.27 -4.71 0.68
N ILE A 154 -5.67 -5.04 -0.46
CA ILE A 154 -4.46 -4.44 -0.99
C ILE A 154 -4.64 -4.14 -2.47
N ILE A 155 -3.82 -3.21 -2.97
CA ILE A 155 -3.78 -2.89 -4.40
C ILE A 155 -2.45 -3.36 -4.94
N LYS A 156 -2.46 -4.24 -5.95
CA LYS A 156 -1.27 -4.66 -6.67
C LYS A 156 -1.13 -3.81 -7.92
N VAL A 157 0.09 -3.33 -8.17
CA VAL A 157 0.41 -2.56 -9.38
C VAL A 157 1.59 -3.19 -10.11
N LYS A 158 1.54 -3.16 -11.44
CA LYS A 158 2.64 -3.55 -12.32
C LYS A 158 3.16 -2.33 -13.06
N LEU A 159 4.46 -2.07 -13.02
CA LEU A 159 5.05 -0.87 -13.62
C LEU A 159 5.22 -0.97 -15.13
N GLN A 160 4.98 0.14 -15.85
CA GLN A 160 5.10 0.21 -17.31
C GLN A 160 6.56 0.05 -17.78
N ASN A 161 7.51 0.73 -17.13
CA ASN A 161 8.94 0.67 -17.48
C ASN A 161 9.68 -0.33 -16.60
N GLY A 162 9.55 -1.62 -16.91
CA GLY A 162 10.34 -2.69 -16.29
C GLY A 162 9.52 -3.85 -15.73
N GLY A 163 8.19 -3.71 -15.67
CA GLY A 163 7.28 -4.78 -15.28
C GLY A 163 7.36 -5.18 -13.82
N GLU A 164 8.12 -4.44 -12.99
CA GLU A 164 8.21 -4.69 -11.56
C GLU A 164 6.84 -4.55 -10.90
N GLU A 165 6.53 -5.43 -9.96
CA GLU A 165 5.26 -5.45 -9.26
C GLU A 165 5.41 -4.95 -7.82
N TYR A 166 4.42 -4.21 -7.36
CA TYR A 166 4.37 -3.62 -6.02
C TYR A 166 2.99 -3.79 -5.40
N ALA A 167 2.96 -3.90 -4.07
CA ALA A 167 1.76 -3.70 -3.27
C ALA A 167 1.68 -2.22 -2.85
N LEU A 168 0.50 -1.64 -3.01
CA LEU A 168 0.06 -0.40 -2.40
C LEU A 168 -0.89 -0.74 -1.26
N ASP A 169 -0.54 -0.32 -0.05
CA ASP A 169 -1.27 -0.65 1.17
C ASP A 169 -1.45 0.62 2.03
N PHE A 170 -2.52 1.36 1.75
CA PHE A 170 -2.77 2.65 2.40
C PHE A 170 -3.31 2.51 3.83
N SER A 171 -3.85 1.34 4.16
CA SER A 171 -4.43 1.02 5.48
C SER A 171 -3.54 0.07 6.30
N GLY A 172 -2.34 -0.29 5.82
CA GLY A 172 -1.41 -1.20 6.50
C GLY A 172 -0.99 -0.77 7.91
N ALA A 173 -1.16 0.51 8.25
CA ALA A 173 -0.96 1.03 9.61
C ALA A 173 -1.86 0.32 10.63
N GLN A 174 -3.01 -0.25 10.22
CA GLN A 174 -3.84 -1.06 11.11
C GLN A 174 -3.11 -2.29 11.69
N TYR A 175 -2.03 -2.73 11.05
CA TYR A 175 -1.16 -3.82 11.51
C TYR A 175 0.25 -3.33 11.92
N GLY A 176 0.44 -2.02 12.05
CA GLY A 176 1.72 -1.40 12.42
C GLY A 176 2.73 -1.28 11.28
N TYR A 177 2.24 -1.25 10.03
CA TYR A 177 3.08 -1.04 8.85
C TYR A 177 2.73 0.27 8.16
N PHE A 178 3.63 1.25 8.23
CA PHE A 178 3.35 2.59 7.73
C PHE A 178 3.83 2.83 6.31
N GLU A 179 4.64 1.93 5.73
CA GLU A 179 5.15 2.11 4.36
C GLU A 179 4.07 1.74 3.33
N PRO A 180 3.59 2.68 2.50
CA PRO A 180 2.47 2.44 1.60
C PRO A 180 2.86 1.67 0.34
N VAL A 181 4.14 1.58 -0.01
CA VAL A 181 4.61 0.97 -1.27
C VAL A 181 5.71 -0.04 -1.00
N ILE A 182 5.48 -1.30 -1.40
CA ILE A 182 6.41 -2.41 -1.11
C ILE A 182 6.51 -3.31 -2.33
N PRO A 183 7.71 -3.80 -2.70
CA PRO A 183 7.84 -4.79 -3.77
C PRO A 183 6.93 -6.00 -3.50
N TRP A 184 6.20 -6.46 -4.52
CA TRP A 184 5.13 -7.44 -4.38
C TRP A 184 5.57 -8.71 -3.64
N LEU A 185 6.67 -9.33 -4.07
CA LEU A 185 7.19 -10.55 -3.43
C LEU A 185 7.52 -10.32 -1.95
N LYS A 186 8.16 -9.19 -1.63
CA LYS A 186 8.47 -8.83 -0.24
C LYS A 186 7.20 -8.65 0.59
N TYR A 187 6.16 -8.04 0.01
CA TYR A 187 4.87 -7.89 0.69
C TYR A 187 4.25 -9.25 1.00
N VAL A 188 4.15 -10.13 0.00
CA VAL A 188 3.57 -11.47 0.15
C VAL A 188 4.33 -12.30 1.20
N GLU A 189 5.65 -12.37 1.08
CA GLU A 189 6.50 -13.13 1.99
C GLU A 189 6.37 -12.65 3.44
N SER A 190 6.39 -11.33 3.64
CA SER A 190 6.44 -10.76 4.99
C SER A 190 5.07 -10.55 5.64
N ARG A 191 4.00 -10.36 4.87
CA ARG A 191 2.69 -9.91 5.38
C ARG A 191 1.49 -10.77 5.02
N VAL A 192 1.60 -11.67 4.03
CA VAL A 192 0.46 -12.49 3.58
C VAL A 192 0.58 -13.92 4.09
N ALA A 193 -0.43 -14.41 4.81
CA ALA A 193 -0.59 -15.82 5.16
C ALA A 193 -1.06 -16.62 3.95
N HIS A 194 -2.17 -16.19 3.37
CA HIS A 194 -2.76 -16.72 2.13
C HIS A 194 -3.69 -15.66 1.51
N PHE A 195 -4.01 -15.84 0.23
CA PHE A 195 -4.99 -15.01 -0.46
C PHE A 195 -6.39 -15.60 -0.25
N ALA A 196 -7.37 -14.75 0.04
CA ALA A 196 -8.76 -15.16 0.24
C ALA A 196 -9.56 -15.06 -1.07
N SER A 197 -9.41 -13.96 -1.80
CA SER A 197 -9.94 -13.77 -3.16
C SER A 197 -9.05 -12.81 -3.96
N ARG A 198 -8.97 -13.00 -5.27
CA ARG A 198 -8.46 -11.98 -6.21
C ARG A 198 -9.61 -11.49 -7.06
N GLN A 199 -9.80 -10.18 -7.10
CA GLN A 199 -10.81 -9.55 -7.95
C GLN A 199 -10.10 -8.66 -8.98
N GLY A 200 -10.71 -8.44 -10.14
CA GLY A 200 -10.25 -7.37 -11.02
C GLY A 200 -10.35 -6.02 -10.29
N PHE A 201 -9.43 -5.09 -10.57
CA PHE A 201 -9.59 -3.68 -10.17
C PHE A 201 -10.86 -3.15 -10.82
N ASP A 202 -11.82 -2.67 -10.01
CA ASP A 202 -13.18 -2.17 -10.37
C ASP A 202 -14.33 -2.79 -9.53
N TYR A 203 -14.06 -3.72 -8.59
CA TYR A 203 -15.13 -4.36 -7.80
C TYR A 203 -15.99 -3.36 -7.01
N PHE A 204 -15.35 -2.38 -6.35
CA PHE A 204 -16.06 -1.27 -5.69
C PHE A 204 -16.04 0.02 -6.50
N GLY A 205 -14.86 0.52 -6.87
CA GLY A 205 -14.72 1.84 -7.49
C GLY A 205 -15.19 1.92 -8.95
N GLY A 206 -15.09 0.80 -9.68
CA GLY A 206 -15.54 0.72 -11.08
C GLY A 206 -17.05 0.57 -11.22
N MET A 207 -17.77 0.42 -10.11
CA MET A 207 -19.23 0.43 -10.10
C MET A 207 -19.79 1.68 -10.79
N PHE A 208 -19.16 2.84 -10.62
CA PHE A 208 -19.59 4.07 -11.30
C PHE A 208 -19.41 4.00 -12.82
N ASP A 209 -18.33 3.39 -13.31
CA ASP A 209 -18.10 3.20 -14.74
C ASP A 209 -19.09 2.17 -15.32
N ILE A 210 -19.39 1.10 -14.58
CA ILE A 210 -20.43 0.13 -14.92
C ILE A 210 -21.80 0.83 -15.00
N LEU A 211 -22.19 1.56 -13.95
CA LEU A 211 -23.44 2.33 -13.91
C LEU A 211 -23.55 3.35 -15.04
N ARG A 212 -22.46 4.07 -15.35
CA ARG A 212 -22.39 5.03 -16.46
C ARG A 212 -22.47 4.34 -17.82
N SER A 213 -21.87 3.15 -17.98
CA SER A 213 -22.01 2.35 -19.20
C SER A 213 -23.42 1.80 -19.40
N MET A 214 -24.18 1.65 -18.30
CA MET A 214 -25.58 1.24 -18.28
C MET A 214 -26.58 2.40 -18.41
N SER A 215 -26.11 3.66 -18.42
CA SER A 215 -26.97 4.84 -18.56
C SER A 215 -27.69 4.80 -19.92
N GLY A 216 -28.99 4.48 -19.85
CA GLY A 216 -29.87 4.09 -20.95
C GLY A 216 -30.93 3.08 -20.50
N ARG A 217 -30.70 2.35 -19.39
CA ARG A 217 -31.70 1.53 -18.70
C ARG A 217 -32.27 2.32 -17.53
N HIS A 218 -33.56 2.69 -17.60
CA HIS A 218 -34.19 3.63 -16.66
C HIS A 218 -34.55 3.02 -15.28
N ASN A 219 -33.94 1.92 -14.88
CA ASN A 219 -34.42 1.07 -13.80
C ASN A 219 -33.27 0.65 -12.88
N ALA A 220 -33.25 1.19 -11.65
CA ALA A 220 -32.27 0.84 -10.63
C ALA A 220 -32.34 -0.63 -10.17
N VAL A 221 -33.51 -1.28 -10.29
CA VAL A 221 -33.74 -2.70 -9.94
C VAL A 221 -33.08 -3.64 -10.95
N GLU A 222 -33.15 -3.34 -12.26
CA GLU A 222 -32.45 -4.12 -13.30
C GLU A 222 -30.93 -4.05 -13.15
N ILE A 223 -30.43 -2.88 -12.77
CA ILE A 223 -29.01 -2.67 -12.47
C ILE A 223 -28.60 -3.53 -11.27
N LEU A 224 -29.33 -3.45 -10.16
CA LEU A 224 -29.06 -4.24 -8.94
C LEU A 224 -29.12 -5.75 -9.18
N LEU A 225 -30.07 -6.22 -10.00
CA LEU A 225 -30.19 -7.64 -10.35
C LEU A 225 -29.01 -8.13 -11.19
N THR A 226 -28.45 -7.30 -12.07
CA THR A 226 -27.29 -7.69 -12.90
C THR A 226 -26.02 -7.80 -12.06
N LEU A 227 -25.84 -6.90 -11.08
CA LEU A 227 -24.69 -6.90 -10.17
C LEU A 227 -24.67 -8.10 -9.22
N ASN A 228 -25.83 -8.70 -8.94
CA ASN A 228 -25.96 -9.85 -8.05
C ASN A 228 -25.70 -11.21 -8.72
N VAL A 229 -25.50 -11.24 -10.04
CA VAL A 229 -25.35 -12.50 -10.81
C VAL A 229 -23.86 -12.88 -10.98
N GLU A 230 -22.93 -11.96 -10.82
CA GLU A 230 -21.48 -12.25 -10.97
C GLU A 230 -20.78 -12.67 -9.65
N SER A 231 -21.53 -12.79 -8.55
CA SER A 231 -20.99 -13.18 -7.23
C SER A 231 -21.13 -14.68 -6.89
N SER A 232 -21.33 -15.55 -7.90
CA SER A 232 -21.48 -17.01 -7.73
C SER A 232 -20.25 -17.78 -8.16
#